data_AF-X0XUF3-F1
#
_entry.id   AF-X0XUF3-F1
#
_cell.length_a   1.000
_cell.length_b   1.000
_cell.length_c   1.000
_cell.angle_alpha   90.00
_cell.angle_beta   90.00
_cell.angle_gamma   90.00
#
_symmetry.space_group_name_H-M   'P 1'
#
loop_
_entity.id
_entity.type
_entity.pdbx_description
1 polymer ?
#
loop_
_entity_poly.entity_id
_entity_poly.type
_entity_poly.pdbx_seq_one_letter_code
_entity_poly.pdbx_strand_id
1 'polypeptide(L)'
;KPVGAQVALKASTFDYLVYGDGYLKVTWKIVDRSVSVDERSQVAEQYVDRLSPWDVWLDPNSVGLDKARWVAVRLWTTEEEARSDDTLTVPAGYQFHTIDPANSQEDDQGDKPYHATSANKKWVILYELYDMVDKVMYVVPEDGDKRPWKVVEDITVPVEQITGYTIHQSPYHMGELEQIWDIQLEIDKTRSQQIAHRKRNISKVFVKKDSLSPEAESAMTSSVVGELIPITGEQPLTELVMPLQLTPLPAE
;
A
#
# COMPACT_ATOMS: atom_id res chain seq x y z
N LYS A 1 15.94 -3.91 -21.58
CA LYS A 1 15.45 -3.31 -20.32
C LYS A 1 14.12 -2.63 -20.66
N PRO A 2 13.03 -2.90 -19.94
CA PRO A 2 11.75 -2.30 -20.28
C PRO A 2 11.87 -0.78 -20.28
N VAL A 3 11.43 -0.18 -21.39
CA VAL A 3 11.27 1.28 -21.58
C VAL A 3 10.26 1.76 -20.54
N GLY A 4 10.40 2.99 -19.99
CA GLY A 4 9.62 3.48 -18.86
C GLY A 4 8.11 3.14 -18.91
N ALA A 5 7.50 3.23 -20.09
CA ALA A 5 6.10 2.87 -20.32
C ALA A 5 5.75 1.40 -20.01
N GLN A 6 6.62 0.44 -20.31
CA GLN A 6 6.40 -0.98 -19.97
C GLN A 6 6.45 -1.22 -18.46
N VAL A 7 7.28 -0.46 -17.74
CA VAL A 7 7.36 -0.54 -16.27
C VAL A 7 6.09 0.06 -15.67
N ALA A 8 5.66 1.23 -16.15
CA ALA A 8 4.42 1.87 -15.72
C ALA A 8 3.19 0.99 -15.96
N LEU A 9 3.09 0.37 -17.15
CA LEU A 9 2.02 -0.57 -17.47
C LEU A 9 2.03 -1.77 -16.51
N LYS A 10 3.20 -2.39 -16.30
CA LYS A 10 3.32 -3.53 -15.39
C LYS A 10 2.88 -3.18 -13.96
N ALA A 11 3.28 -2.02 -13.46
CA ALA A 11 2.89 -1.55 -12.13
C ALA A 11 1.37 -1.27 -12.05
N SER A 12 0.81 -0.60 -13.06
CA SER A 12 -0.62 -0.30 -13.09
C SER A 12 -1.48 -1.56 -13.27
N THR A 13 -1.00 -2.56 -13.99
CA THR A 13 -1.65 -3.88 -14.05
C THR A 13 -1.61 -4.61 -12.71
N PHE A 14 -0.53 -4.44 -11.94
CA PHE A 14 -0.48 -4.98 -10.58
C PHE A 14 -1.52 -4.28 -9.68
N ASP A 15 -1.62 -2.95 -9.74
CA ASP A 15 -2.64 -2.20 -9.01
C ASP A 15 -4.05 -2.65 -9.38
N TYR A 16 -4.33 -2.83 -10.67
CA TYR A 16 -5.58 -3.40 -11.17
C TYR A 16 -5.91 -4.77 -10.55
N LEU A 17 -4.93 -5.68 -10.43
CA LEU A 17 -5.15 -6.99 -9.83
C LEU A 17 -5.45 -6.91 -8.33
N VAL A 18 -4.81 -5.96 -7.64
CA VAL A 18 -4.96 -5.77 -6.19
C VAL A 18 -6.25 -5.05 -5.85
N TYR A 19 -6.48 -3.89 -6.45
CA TYR A 19 -7.53 -2.93 -6.07
C TYR A 19 -8.69 -2.85 -7.07
N GLY A 20 -8.61 -3.53 -8.22
CA GLY A 20 -9.63 -3.45 -9.27
C GLY A 20 -9.41 -2.33 -10.28
N ASP A 21 -8.67 -1.29 -9.90
CA ASP A 21 -8.37 -0.15 -10.74
C ASP A 21 -6.86 0.08 -10.87
N GLY A 22 -6.40 0.23 -12.11
CA GLY A 22 -5.05 0.68 -12.43
C GLY A 22 -5.10 1.95 -13.26
N TYR A 23 -4.21 2.92 -13.01
CA TYR A 23 -4.25 4.20 -13.71
C TYR A 23 -2.91 4.52 -14.40
N LEU A 24 -3.00 4.97 -15.65
CA LEU A 24 -1.87 5.40 -16.46
C LEU A 24 -2.08 6.84 -16.90
N LYS A 25 -1.10 7.72 -16.66
CA LYS A 25 -1.09 9.08 -17.19
C LYS A 25 -0.21 9.13 -18.44
N VAL A 26 -0.77 9.64 -19.53
CA VAL A 26 -0.04 9.85 -20.79
C VAL A 26 0.32 11.32 -20.90
N THR A 27 1.61 11.61 -20.83
CA THR A 27 2.13 12.98 -20.90
C THR A 27 3.14 13.10 -22.03
N TRP A 28 3.45 14.34 -22.41
CA TRP A 28 4.41 14.61 -23.46
C TRP A 28 5.36 15.73 -23.04
N LYS A 29 6.57 15.68 -23.59
CA LYS A 29 7.58 16.73 -23.43
C LYS A 29 8.09 17.12 -24.82
N ILE A 30 8.19 18.42 -25.08
CA ILE A 30 8.89 18.89 -26.29
C ILE A 30 10.39 18.75 -26.03
N VAL A 31 11.04 18.00 -26.91
CA VAL A 31 12.49 17.77 -26.89
C VAL A 31 13.06 18.19 -28.24
N ASP A 32 14.14 18.95 -28.21
CA ASP A 32 14.89 19.27 -29.42
C ASP A 32 15.65 18.02 -29.89
N ARG A 33 15.26 17.48 -31.05
CA ARG A 33 15.93 16.33 -31.65
C ARG A 33 16.61 16.76 -32.94
N SER A 34 17.86 16.33 -33.14
CA SER A 34 18.52 16.46 -34.43
C SER A 34 17.88 15.50 -35.43
N VAL A 35 17.22 16.05 -36.45
CA VAL A 35 16.68 15.28 -37.58
C VAL A 35 17.78 15.03 -38.61
N SER A 36 18.72 15.97 -38.73
CA SER A 36 19.94 15.84 -39.52
C SER A 36 21.13 16.49 -38.81
N VAL A 37 22.32 16.47 -39.43
CA VAL A 37 23.54 17.05 -38.85
C VAL A 37 23.39 18.56 -38.59
N ASP A 38 22.61 19.25 -39.42
CA ASP A 38 22.44 20.71 -39.37
C ASP A 38 21.02 21.17 -39.00
N GLU A 39 20.05 20.23 -38.91
CA GLU A 39 18.64 20.55 -38.66
C GLU A 39 18.17 19.97 -37.32
N ARG A 40 17.77 20.87 -36.43
CA ARG A 40 17.09 20.52 -35.17
C ARG A 40 15.62 20.85 -35.30
N SER A 41 14.76 19.88 -34.99
CA SER A 41 13.32 20.10 -34.89
C SER A 41 12.85 19.81 -33.48
N GLN A 42 11.87 20.58 -33.03
CA GLN A 42 11.12 20.27 -31.81
C GLN A 42 10.21 19.07 -32.08
N VAL A 43 10.41 17.99 -31.33
CA VAL A 43 9.59 16.79 -31.40
C VAL A 43 8.92 16.58 -30.05
N ALA A 44 7.62 16.25 -30.06
CA ALA A 44 6.92 15.83 -28.86
C ALA A 44 7.25 14.37 -28.55
N GLU A 45 7.95 14.14 -27.44
CA GLU A 45 8.21 12.80 -26.91
C GLU A 45 7.14 12.46 -25.87
N GLN A 46 6.39 11.39 -26.12
CA GLN A 46 5.35 10.90 -25.23
C GLN A 46 5.93 9.93 -24.21
N TYR A 47 5.46 10.03 -22.97
CA TYR A 47 5.80 9.12 -21.90
C TYR A 47 4.54 8.73 -21.12
N VAL A 48 4.61 7.54 -20.53
CA VAL A 48 3.50 6.96 -19.77
C VAL A 48 3.99 6.71 -18.36
N ASP A 49 3.32 7.34 -17.40
CA ASP A 49 3.60 7.21 -15.98
C ASP A 49 2.47 6.45 -15.28
N ARG A 50 2.84 5.69 -14.25
CA ARG A 50 1.87 4.99 -13.38
C ARG A 50 1.36 5.98 -12.35
N LEU A 51 0.04 6.09 -12.23
CA LEU A 51 -0.61 6.80 -11.14
C LEU A 51 -1.03 5.81 -10.06
N SER A 52 -0.87 6.19 -8.79
CA SER A 52 -1.41 5.39 -7.69
C SER A 52 -2.94 5.45 -7.72
N PRO A 53 -3.67 4.35 -7.52
CA PRO A 53 -5.12 4.39 -7.36
C PRO A 53 -5.59 5.33 -6.24
N TRP A 54 -4.78 5.48 -5.19
CA TRP A 54 -5.04 6.38 -4.05
C TRP A 54 -4.82 7.86 -4.34
N ASP A 55 -4.21 8.17 -5.49
CA ASP A 55 -3.96 9.54 -5.95
C ASP A 55 -5.00 9.98 -6.99
N VAL A 56 -6.02 9.16 -7.29
CA VAL A 56 -7.04 9.45 -8.31
C VAL A 56 -8.44 9.43 -7.68
N TRP A 57 -9.14 10.56 -7.77
CA TRP A 57 -10.54 10.67 -7.39
C TRP A 57 -11.41 10.87 -8.61
N LEU A 58 -12.51 10.14 -8.63
CA LEU A 58 -13.53 10.19 -9.67
C LEU A 58 -14.82 10.77 -9.07
N ASP A 59 -15.68 11.31 -9.93
CA ASP A 59 -17.05 11.66 -9.55
C ASP A 59 -17.75 10.47 -8.89
N PRO A 60 -18.23 10.59 -7.63
CA PRO A 60 -18.92 9.51 -6.92
C PRO A 60 -20.14 8.94 -7.65
N ASN A 61 -20.75 9.71 -8.54
CA ASN A 61 -21.93 9.29 -9.29
C ASN A 61 -21.60 8.60 -10.61
N SER A 62 -20.32 8.45 -10.94
CA SER A 62 -19.87 7.82 -12.17
C SER A 62 -19.67 6.31 -12.00
N VAL A 63 -19.63 5.59 -13.13
CA VAL A 63 -19.27 4.17 -13.19
C VAL A 63 -18.03 4.10 -14.05
N GLY A 64 -16.87 4.35 -13.44
CA GLY A 64 -15.60 4.49 -14.12
C GLY A 64 -15.29 5.91 -14.61
N LEU A 65 -14.06 6.08 -15.09
CA LEU A 65 -13.48 7.32 -15.60
C LEU A 65 -14.19 7.83 -16.87
N ASP A 66 -14.68 6.92 -17.71
CA ASP A 66 -15.35 7.23 -18.98
C ASP A 66 -16.64 8.04 -18.79
N LYS A 67 -17.32 7.85 -17.66
CA LYS A 67 -18.57 8.53 -17.30
C LYS A 67 -18.40 9.57 -16.20
N ALA A 68 -17.16 9.80 -15.75
CA ALA A 68 -16.89 10.79 -14.72
C ALA A 68 -17.17 12.19 -15.24
N ARG A 69 -17.91 13.00 -14.46
CA ARG A 69 -18.09 14.42 -14.75
C ARG A 69 -16.80 15.20 -14.47
N TRP A 70 -16.09 14.81 -13.42
CA TRP A 70 -14.85 15.42 -13.01
C TRP A 70 -13.89 14.35 -12.49
N VAL A 71 -12.60 14.64 -12.60
CA VAL A 71 -11.52 13.77 -12.16
C VAL A 71 -10.48 14.62 -11.44
N ALA A 72 -10.04 14.19 -10.27
CA ALA A 72 -8.96 14.84 -9.55
C ALA A 72 -7.77 13.91 -9.45
N VAL A 73 -6.57 14.41 -9.75
CA VAL A 73 -5.32 13.66 -9.64
C VAL A 73 -4.39 14.37 -8.67
N ARG A 74 -3.91 13.66 -7.65
CA ARG A 74 -2.86 14.12 -6.75
C ARG A 74 -1.50 13.99 -7.43
N LEU A 75 -0.75 15.07 -7.42
CA LEU A 75 0.62 15.11 -7.89
C LEU A 75 1.59 15.40 -6.75
N TRP A 76 2.63 14.58 -6.68
CA TRP A 76 3.75 14.77 -5.79
C TRP A 76 4.86 15.48 -6.54
N THR A 77 5.23 16.68 -6.10
CA THR A 77 6.34 17.46 -6.67
C THR A 77 7.20 18.02 -5.54
N THR A 78 8.34 18.60 -5.89
CA THR A 78 9.17 19.35 -4.94
C THR A 78 8.89 20.85 -5.08
N GLU A 79 9.16 21.62 -4.02
CA GLU A 79 9.02 23.08 -4.08
C GLU A 79 9.90 23.69 -5.18
N GLU A 80 11.12 23.17 -5.35
CA GLU A 80 12.05 23.64 -6.39
C GLU A 80 11.50 23.40 -7.80
N GLU A 81 11.00 22.19 -8.06
CA GLU A 81 10.40 21.84 -9.36
C GLU A 81 9.14 22.66 -9.64
N ALA A 82 8.24 22.79 -8.66
CA ALA A 82 7.01 23.55 -8.80
C ALA A 82 7.26 25.05 -9.07
N ARG A 83 8.29 25.64 -8.46
CA ARG A 83 8.68 27.04 -8.72
C ARG A 83 9.45 27.22 -10.02
N SER A 84 10.13 26.18 -10.50
CA SER A 84 10.87 26.21 -11.76
C SER A 84 9.98 26.01 -12.99
N ASP A 85 8.75 25.53 -12.81
CA ASP A 85 7.81 25.30 -13.89
C ASP A 85 7.18 26.63 -14.33
N ASP A 86 7.62 27.13 -15.49
CA ASP A 86 7.11 28.36 -16.11
C ASP A 86 5.60 28.29 -16.43
N THR A 87 5.02 27.09 -16.48
CA THR A 87 3.58 26.91 -16.75
C THR A 87 2.70 27.14 -15.53
N LEU A 88 3.29 27.19 -14.31
CA LEU A 88 2.58 27.43 -13.06
C LEU A 88 2.69 28.90 -12.66
N THR A 89 1.56 29.57 -12.49
CA THR A 89 1.50 30.94 -11.99
C THR A 89 1.46 30.94 -10.46
N VAL A 90 2.57 30.54 -9.84
CA VAL A 90 2.68 30.49 -8.37
C VAL A 90 2.82 31.92 -7.81
N PRO A 91 1.97 32.36 -6.86
CA PRO A 91 2.09 33.68 -6.26
C PRO A 91 3.45 33.89 -5.57
N ALA A 92 4.08 35.04 -5.81
CA ALA A 92 5.32 35.41 -5.13
C ALA A 92 5.10 35.48 -3.61
N GLY A 93 5.80 34.64 -2.84
CA GLY A 93 5.64 34.53 -1.39
C GLY A 93 4.66 33.46 -0.91
N TYR A 94 4.06 32.67 -1.81
CA TYR A 94 3.30 31.48 -1.41
C TYR A 94 4.20 30.51 -0.64
N GLN A 95 3.78 30.11 0.55
CA GLN A 95 4.46 29.12 1.37
C GLN A 95 3.78 27.77 1.16
N PHE A 96 4.51 26.83 0.57
CA PHE A 96 4.00 25.49 0.39
C PHE A 96 3.89 24.77 1.72
N HIS A 97 2.79 24.05 1.93
CA HIS A 97 2.77 22.99 2.91
C HIS A 97 3.75 21.89 2.48
N THR A 98 4.87 21.80 3.19
CA THR A 98 5.91 20.82 2.90
C THR A 98 5.69 19.58 3.73
N ILE A 99 5.48 18.45 3.06
CA ILE A 99 5.40 17.14 3.69
C ILE A 99 6.81 16.56 3.72
N ASP A 100 7.27 16.25 4.93
CA ASP A 100 8.46 15.44 5.14
C ASP A 100 8.02 13.98 5.36
N PRO A 101 8.13 13.10 4.35
CA PRO A 101 7.71 11.71 4.46
C PRO A 101 8.53 10.89 5.47
N ALA A 102 9.63 11.44 5.99
CA ALA A 102 10.39 10.82 7.08
C ALA A 102 9.78 11.12 8.47
N ASN A 103 9.11 12.27 8.62
CA ASN A 103 8.62 12.78 9.91
C ASN A 103 7.09 12.91 10.01
N SER A 104 6.35 12.67 8.93
CA SER A 104 4.88 12.62 8.97
C SER A 104 4.43 11.46 9.87
N GLN A 105 4.02 11.78 11.09
CA GLN A 105 3.43 10.86 12.08
C GLN A 105 1.96 10.50 11.75
N GLU A 106 1.53 10.59 10.50
CA GLU A 106 0.27 9.96 10.14
C GLU A 106 0.50 8.46 10.12
N ASP A 107 -0.18 7.76 11.03
CA ASP A 107 -0.15 6.33 11.36
C ASP A 107 -0.55 5.41 10.17
N ASP A 108 -0.10 5.70 8.96
CA ASP A 108 -0.30 4.80 7.83
C ASP A 108 0.78 3.71 7.87
N GLN A 109 0.41 2.54 8.43
CA GLN A 109 1.25 1.33 8.52
C GLN A 109 1.49 0.66 7.15
N GLY A 110 1.36 1.42 6.06
CA GLY A 110 1.57 0.96 4.69
C GLY A 110 2.99 1.15 4.17
N ASP A 111 3.25 0.59 2.99
CA ASP A 111 4.45 0.86 2.20
C ASP A 111 4.48 2.36 1.88
N LYS A 112 5.46 3.07 2.46
CA LYS A 112 5.64 4.52 2.24
C LYS A 112 5.64 4.79 0.74
N PRO A 113 5.01 5.89 0.26
CA PRO A 113 5.02 6.21 -1.17
C PRO A 113 6.45 6.16 -1.71
N TYR A 114 6.63 5.69 -2.94
CA TYR A 114 7.93 5.51 -3.63
C TYR A 114 8.86 6.75 -3.54
N HIS A 115 8.29 7.93 -3.26
CA HIS A 115 8.96 9.21 -3.07
C HIS A 115 9.65 9.39 -1.70
N ALA A 116 9.38 8.51 -0.72
CA ALA A 116 9.89 8.60 0.65
C ALA A 116 11.36 8.17 0.84
N THR A 117 12.07 7.78 -0.22
CA THR A 117 13.48 7.34 -0.11
C THR A 117 14.48 8.50 -0.06
N SER A 118 14.09 9.72 -0.42
CA SER A 118 15.01 10.88 -0.44
C SER A 118 14.82 11.77 0.80
N ALA A 119 15.56 11.47 1.87
CA ALA A 119 15.52 12.19 3.15
C ALA A 119 15.82 13.71 3.09
N ASN A 120 16.28 14.23 1.95
CA ASN A 120 16.65 15.63 1.77
C ASN A 120 15.66 16.45 0.91
N LYS A 121 14.59 15.84 0.39
CA LYS A 121 13.63 16.54 -0.47
C LYS A 121 12.34 16.81 0.30
N LYS A 122 11.96 18.08 0.36
CA LYS A 122 10.64 18.51 0.85
C LYS A 122 9.63 18.35 -0.27
N TRP A 123 8.58 17.57 -0.01
CA TRP A 123 7.55 17.31 -1.00
C TRP A 123 6.38 18.27 -0.81
N VAL A 124 5.73 18.56 -1.92
CA VAL A 124 4.56 19.43 -2.03
C VAL A 124 3.51 18.66 -2.82
N ILE A 125 2.26 18.76 -2.38
CA ILE A 125 1.12 18.18 -3.07
C ILE A 125 0.42 19.25 -3.92
N LEU A 126 0.21 18.92 -5.19
CA LEU A 126 -0.67 19.67 -6.09
C LEU A 126 -1.82 18.77 -6.52
N TYR A 127 -2.97 19.37 -6.82
CA TYR A 127 -4.13 18.67 -7.38
C TYR A 127 -4.38 19.18 -8.80
N GLU A 128 -4.46 18.26 -9.75
CA GLU A 128 -4.99 18.51 -11.08
C GLU A 128 -6.48 18.13 -11.10
N LEU A 129 -7.35 19.11 -11.29
CA LEU A 129 -8.78 18.94 -11.41
C LEU A 129 -9.18 19.05 -12.87
N TYR A 130 -9.76 18.00 -13.42
CA TYR A 130 -10.27 17.94 -14.78
C TYR A 130 -11.80 18.01 -14.75
N ASP A 131 -12.36 19.01 -15.41
CA ASP A 131 -13.80 19.03 -15.73
C ASP A 131 -14.00 18.40 -17.11
N MET A 132 -14.73 17.29 -17.17
CA MET A 132 -14.97 16.54 -18.40
C MET A 132 -16.10 17.14 -19.25
N VAL A 133 -16.94 18.00 -18.68
CA VAL A 133 -18.03 18.67 -19.39
C VAL A 133 -17.50 19.90 -20.12
N ASP A 134 -16.82 20.77 -19.37
CA ASP A 134 -16.26 22.01 -19.92
C ASP A 134 -14.88 21.81 -20.56
N LYS A 135 -14.26 20.64 -20.36
CA LYS A 135 -12.92 20.27 -20.88
C LYS A 135 -11.84 21.24 -20.43
N VAL A 136 -11.88 21.61 -19.15
CA VAL A 136 -10.90 22.50 -18.53
C VAL A 136 -10.14 21.75 -17.45
N MET A 137 -8.83 21.95 -17.40
CA MET A 137 -7.98 21.49 -16.33
C MET A 137 -7.52 22.66 -15.46
N TYR A 138 -7.62 22.47 -14.15
CA TYR A 138 -7.16 23.39 -13.13
C TYR A 138 -6.07 22.74 -12.29
N VAL A 139 -4.97 23.46 -12.03
CA VAL A 139 -3.99 23.04 -11.02
C VAL A 139 -4.14 23.89 -9.78
N VAL A 140 -4.34 23.26 -8.64
CA VAL A 140 -4.49 23.92 -7.33
C VAL A 140 -3.54 23.33 -6.30
N PRO A 141 -3.01 24.14 -5.37
CA PRO A 141 -2.26 23.60 -4.24
C PRO A 141 -3.19 22.94 -3.21
N GLU A 142 -2.63 22.06 -2.38
CA GLU A 142 -3.34 21.41 -1.29
C GLU A 142 -4.02 22.39 -0.31
N ASP A 143 -3.37 23.51 0.01
CA ASP A 143 -3.91 24.48 0.99
C ASP A 143 -5.11 25.29 0.46
N GLY A 144 -5.52 25.06 -0.80
CA GLY A 144 -6.68 25.69 -1.39
C GLY A 144 -6.49 27.20 -1.59
N ASP A 145 -5.71 27.59 -2.58
CA ASP A 145 -5.68 28.99 -3.03
C ASP A 145 -6.98 29.34 -3.77
N LYS A 146 -7.42 30.60 -3.66
CA LYS A 146 -8.67 31.09 -4.30
C LYS A 146 -8.59 31.09 -5.82
N ARG A 147 -7.39 30.95 -6.39
CA ARG A 147 -7.15 30.96 -7.84
C ARG A 147 -6.35 29.72 -8.24
N PRO A 148 -6.73 29.05 -9.34
CA PRO A 148 -5.91 28.00 -9.90
C PRO A 148 -4.59 28.59 -10.41
N TRP A 149 -3.50 27.87 -10.17
CA TRP A 149 -2.17 28.28 -10.62
C TRP A 149 -1.94 28.03 -12.11
N LYS A 150 -2.71 27.10 -12.68
CA LYS A 150 -2.72 26.82 -14.11
C LYS A 150 -4.13 26.47 -14.55
N VAL A 151 -4.51 27.01 -15.69
CA VAL A 151 -5.78 26.73 -16.37
C VAL A 151 -5.43 26.34 -17.79
N VAL A 152 -5.90 25.18 -18.22
CA VAL A 152 -5.77 24.71 -19.60
C VAL A 152 -7.16 24.40 -20.12
N GLU A 153 -7.57 25.12 -21.16
CA GLU A 153 -8.85 24.92 -21.85
C GLU A 153 -8.71 23.89 -22.98
N ASP A 154 -9.82 23.29 -23.39
CA ASP A 154 -9.91 22.28 -24.46
C ASP A 154 -9.04 21.03 -24.26
N ILE A 155 -8.92 20.56 -23.02
CA ILE A 155 -8.15 19.36 -22.67
C ILE A 155 -9.06 18.24 -22.18
N THR A 156 -8.81 17.02 -22.68
CA THR A 156 -9.39 15.79 -22.12
C THR A 156 -8.44 15.22 -21.08
N VAL A 157 -8.97 14.54 -20.05
CA VAL A 157 -8.14 13.91 -19.02
C VAL A 157 -7.12 12.96 -19.68
N PRO A 158 -5.81 13.17 -19.47
CA PRO A 158 -4.77 12.34 -20.07
C PRO A 158 -4.51 11.10 -19.20
N VAL A 159 -5.55 10.55 -18.60
CA VAL A 159 -5.49 9.39 -17.71
C VAL A 159 -6.34 8.29 -18.32
N GLU A 160 -5.79 7.08 -18.34
CA GLU A 160 -6.47 5.88 -18.77
C GLU A 160 -6.63 4.95 -17.57
N GLN A 161 -7.87 4.45 -17.38
CA GLN A 161 -8.22 3.52 -16.32
C GLN A 161 -8.25 2.08 -16.88
N ILE A 162 -7.51 1.18 -16.23
CA ILE A 162 -7.61 -0.26 -16.39
C ILE A 162 -8.68 -0.73 -15.42
N THR A 163 -9.83 -1.15 -15.94
CA THR A 163 -11.05 -1.42 -15.15
C THR A 163 -11.25 -2.90 -14.86
N GLY A 164 -11.54 -3.24 -13.60
CA GLY A 164 -11.90 -4.59 -13.12
C GLY A 164 -13.41 -4.86 -13.12
N TYR A 165 -13.88 -5.58 -12.10
CA TYR A 165 -15.30 -5.90 -11.96
C TYR A 165 -16.08 -4.66 -11.51
N THR A 166 -17.13 -4.32 -12.24
CA THR A 166 -17.99 -3.17 -11.92
C THR A 166 -18.79 -3.41 -10.65
N ILE A 167 -18.74 -2.45 -9.73
CA ILE A 167 -19.56 -2.43 -8.53
C ILE A 167 -20.74 -1.47 -8.80
N HIS A 168 -21.95 -1.85 -8.37
CA HIS A 168 -23.11 -0.99 -8.55
C HIS A 168 -22.97 0.28 -7.68
N GLN A 169 -23.21 1.46 -8.29
CA GLN A 169 -23.13 2.77 -7.62
C GLN A 169 -21.75 3.12 -7.03
N SER A 170 -20.69 2.57 -7.58
CA SER A 170 -19.31 2.95 -7.24
C SER A 170 -18.57 3.34 -8.50
N PRO A 171 -17.77 4.43 -8.48
CA PRO A 171 -16.89 4.77 -9.58
C PRO A 171 -15.66 3.84 -9.65
N TYR A 172 -15.34 3.16 -8.55
CA TYR A 172 -14.23 2.22 -8.43
C TYR A 172 -14.68 0.78 -8.65
N HIS A 173 -13.76 -0.03 -9.18
CA HIS A 173 -13.96 -1.44 -9.50
C HIS A 173 -13.38 -2.35 -8.41
N MET A 174 -13.83 -3.60 -8.36
CA MET A 174 -13.31 -4.60 -7.42
C MET A 174 -12.13 -5.37 -8.02
N GLY A 175 -11.10 -5.59 -7.21
CA GLY A 175 -9.92 -6.38 -7.57
C GLY A 175 -10.14 -7.90 -7.48
N GLU A 176 -9.25 -8.66 -8.11
CA GLU A 176 -9.22 -10.13 -7.97
C GLU A 176 -8.68 -10.53 -6.58
N LEU A 177 -7.65 -9.83 -6.10
CA LEU A 177 -7.03 -10.14 -4.81
C LEU A 177 -7.88 -9.67 -3.62
N GLU A 178 -8.68 -8.62 -3.81
CA GLU A 178 -9.63 -8.15 -2.81
C GLU A 178 -10.68 -9.22 -2.49
N GLN A 179 -11.17 -9.95 -3.50
CA GLN A 179 -12.16 -11.01 -3.31
C GLN A 179 -11.67 -12.18 -2.47
N ILE A 180 -10.37 -12.50 -2.52
CA ILE A 180 -9.77 -13.62 -1.77
C ILE A 180 -9.22 -13.20 -0.41
N TRP A 181 -9.22 -11.89 -0.10
CA TRP A 181 -8.57 -11.34 1.10
C TRP A 181 -9.13 -11.95 2.39
N ASP A 182 -10.45 -11.97 2.53
CA ASP A 182 -11.10 -12.47 3.75
C ASP A 182 -10.84 -13.96 3.98
N ILE A 183 -10.92 -14.77 2.91
CA ILE A 183 -10.63 -16.21 2.97
C ILE A 183 -9.18 -16.45 3.38
N GLN A 184 -8.25 -15.66 2.83
CA GLN A 184 -6.84 -15.77 3.18
C GLN A 184 -6.61 -15.44 4.66
N LEU A 185 -7.26 -14.38 5.16
CA LEU A 185 -7.19 -13.99 6.56
C LEU A 185 -7.75 -15.09 7.50
N GLU A 186 -8.83 -15.74 7.12
CA GLU A 186 -9.39 -16.88 7.86
C GLU A 186 -8.43 -18.07 7.91
N ILE A 187 -7.79 -18.40 6.79
CA ILE A 187 -6.79 -19.47 6.71
C ILE A 187 -5.60 -19.16 7.64
N ASP A 188 -5.12 -17.92 7.63
CA ASP A 188 -3.96 -17.51 8.42
C ASP A 188 -4.27 -17.47 9.93
N LYS A 189 -5.46 -17.03 10.30
CA LYS A 189 -5.96 -17.12 11.68
C LYS A 189 -6.06 -18.56 12.15
N THR A 190 -6.63 -19.44 11.33
CA THR A 190 -6.79 -20.88 11.64
C THR A 190 -5.43 -21.56 11.81
N ARG A 191 -4.47 -21.30 10.92
CA ARG A 191 -3.10 -21.84 11.04
C ARG A 191 -2.42 -21.37 12.31
N SER A 192 -2.57 -20.09 12.67
CA SER A 192 -2.02 -19.54 13.90
C SER A 192 -2.63 -20.21 15.15
N GLN A 193 -3.95 -20.41 15.15
CA GLN A 193 -4.64 -21.14 16.22
C GLN A 193 -4.16 -22.60 16.33
N GLN A 194 -3.97 -23.31 15.21
CA GLN A 194 -3.45 -24.69 15.22
C GLN A 194 -2.03 -24.77 15.81
N ILE A 195 -1.16 -23.81 15.47
CA ILE A 195 0.19 -23.73 16.03
C ILE A 195 0.12 -23.43 17.53
N ALA A 196 -0.72 -22.49 17.95
CA ALA A 196 -0.94 -22.17 19.36
C ALA A 196 -1.47 -23.38 20.13
N HIS A 197 -2.40 -24.14 19.56
CA HIS A 197 -2.92 -25.37 20.12
C HIS A 197 -1.80 -26.40 20.28
N ARG A 198 -0.96 -26.63 19.26
CA ARG A 198 0.22 -27.53 19.38
C ARG A 198 1.19 -27.10 20.48
N LYS A 199 1.48 -25.79 20.60
CA LYS A 199 2.34 -25.25 21.66
C LYS A 199 1.72 -25.42 23.06
N ARG A 200 0.40 -25.25 23.20
CA ARG A 200 -0.31 -25.45 24.48
C ARG A 200 -0.46 -26.92 24.85
N ASN A 201 -0.54 -27.80 23.85
CA ASN A 201 -0.63 -29.25 24.02
C ASN A 201 0.73 -29.92 24.23
N ILE A 202 1.78 -29.15 24.56
CA ILE A 202 2.96 -29.70 25.23
C ILE A 202 2.45 -30.28 26.54
N SER A 203 2.46 -31.61 26.59
CA SER A 203 1.86 -32.44 27.62
C SER A 203 2.21 -31.94 29.02
N LYS A 204 1.22 -31.39 29.73
CA LYS A 204 1.38 -31.06 31.15
C LYS A 204 1.31 -32.38 31.92
N VAL A 205 2.43 -32.76 32.51
CA VAL A 205 2.54 -33.93 33.37
C VAL A 205 2.33 -33.47 34.81
N PHE A 206 1.31 -34.01 35.47
CA PHE A 206 1.18 -33.83 36.91
C PHE A 206 2.11 -34.81 37.60
N VAL A 207 2.95 -34.28 38.50
CA VAL A 207 3.83 -35.08 39.35
C VAL A 207 3.53 -34.76 40.80
N LYS A 208 3.52 -35.79 41.65
CA LYS A 208 3.34 -35.63 43.09
C LYS A 208 4.57 -34.94 43.68
N LYS A 209 4.38 -33.77 44.32
CA LYS A 209 5.46 -32.93 44.87
C LYS A 209 6.34 -33.67 45.89
N ASP A 210 5.75 -34.58 46.66
CA ASP A 210 6.45 -35.37 47.68
C ASP A 210 7.47 -36.37 47.11
N SER A 211 7.36 -36.68 45.81
CA SER A 211 8.21 -37.67 45.14
C SER A 211 9.31 -37.02 44.28
N LEU A 212 9.36 -35.68 44.23
CA LEU A 212 10.30 -34.91 43.43
C LEU A 212 11.52 -34.49 44.26
N SER A 213 12.72 -34.73 43.74
CA SER A 213 13.94 -34.10 44.28
C SER A 213 14.03 -32.63 43.81
N PRO A 214 14.73 -31.74 44.54
CA PRO A 214 14.95 -30.37 44.10
C PRO A 214 15.72 -30.25 42.77
N GLU A 215 16.53 -31.26 42.42
CA GLU A 215 17.20 -31.38 41.12
C GLU A 215 16.20 -31.68 39.99
N ALA A 216 15.21 -32.55 40.26
CA ALA A 216 14.13 -32.87 39.33
C ALA A 216 13.19 -31.67 39.08
N GLU A 217 12.97 -30.81 40.07
CA GLU A 217 12.19 -29.56 39.90
C GLU A 217 12.89 -28.58 38.96
N SER A 218 14.21 -28.46 39.09
CA SER A 218 15.03 -27.62 38.21
C SER A 218 15.05 -28.15 36.77
N ALA A 219 15.18 -29.47 36.59
CA ALA A 219 15.16 -30.13 35.28
C ALA A 219 13.80 -29.99 34.58
N MET A 220 12.69 -30.08 35.32
CA MET A 220 11.33 -29.86 34.79
C MET A 220 11.06 -28.42 34.34
N THR A 221 11.75 -27.46 34.95
CA THR A 221 11.67 -26.04 34.59
C THR A 221 12.64 -25.68 33.45
N SER A 222 13.61 -26.56 33.17
CA SER A 222 14.62 -26.38 32.14
C SER A 222 14.03 -26.54 30.73
N SER A 223 14.56 -25.77 29.78
CA SER A 223 14.17 -25.84 28.37
C SER A 223 14.94 -26.93 27.59
N VAL A 224 15.77 -27.71 28.28
CA VAL A 224 16.68 -28.69 27.68
C VAL A 224 15.96 -30.02 27.50
N VAL A 225 15.89 -30.50 26.26
CA VAL A 225 15.20 -31.74 25.92
C VAL A 225 16.12 -32.94 26.17
N GLY A 226 15.64 -33.94 26.93
CA GLY A 226 16.34 -35.22 27.14
C GLY A 226 17.04 -35.38 28.49
N GLU A 227 16.77 -34.50 29.46
CA GLU A 227 17.33 -34.61 30.81
C GLU A 227 16.68 -35.77 31.58
N LEU A 228 17.51 -36.62 32.23
CA LEU A 228 17.06 -37.76 33.02
C LEU A 228 16.64 -37.28 34.42
N ILE A 229 15.37 -37.48 34.75
CA ILE A 229 14.80 -37.01 36.02
C ILE A 229 14.75 -38.17 37.03
N PRO A 230 15.56 -38.15 38.10
CA PRO A 230 15.49 -39.17 39.14
C PRO A 230 14.23 -38.99 39.99
N ILE A 231 13.48 -40.06 40.20
CA ILE A 231 12.27 -40.08 41.02
C ILE A 231 12.61 -40.71 42.37
N THR A 232 12.24 -40.04 43.46
CA THR A 232 12.34 -40.59 44.82
C THR A 232 11.00 -41.16 45.25
N GLY A 233 10.85 -42.49 45.16
CA GLY A 233 9.70 -43.23 45.67
C GLY A 233 9.60 -44.65 45.10
N GLU A 234 9.01 -45.58 45.86
CA GLU A 234 8.78 -46.98 45.42
C GLU A 234 7.45 -47.18 44.66
N GLN A 235 6.71 -46.11 44.37
CA GLN A 235 5.41 -46.19 43.71
C GLN A 235 5.56 -46.46 42.20
N PRO A 236 4.63 -47.22 41.59
CA PRO A 236 4.68 -47.49 40.16
C PRO A 236 4.57 -46.21 39.33
N LEU A 237 5.42 -46.08 38.31
CA LEU A 237 5.54 -44.89 37.45
C LEU A 237 4.20 -44.44 36.83
N THR A 238 3.29 -45.38 36.59
CA THR A 238 1.95 -45.17 36.03
C THR A 238 1.04 -44.36 36.96
N GLU A 239 1.27 -44.38 38.28
CA GLU A 239 0.52 -43.57 39.26
C GLU A 239 1.19 -42.22 39.53
N LEU A 240 2.50 -42.09 39.26
CA LEU A 240 3.30 -40.88 39.47
C LEU A 240 3.17 -39.86 38.34
N VAL A 241 2.85 -40.33 37.14
CA VAL A 241 2.85 -39.56 35.90
C VAL A 241 1.51 -39.79 35.20
N MET A 242 0.59 -38.83 35.33
CA MET A 242 -0.67 -38.86 34.56
C MET A 242 -0.62 -37.81 33.45
N PRO A 243 -0.68 -38.20 32.17
CA PRO A 243 -0.81 -37.24 31.08
C PRO A 243 -2.20 -36.63 31.13
N LEU A 244 -2.28 -35.30 31.33
CA LEU A 244 -3.55 -34.61 31.23
C LEU A 244 -3.90 -34.40 29.75
N GLN A 245 -4.94 -35.08 29.26
CA GLN A 245 -5.57 -34.68 28.00
C GLN A 245 -6.32 -33.36 28.25
N LEU A 246 -5.78 -32.26 27.73
CA LEU A 246 -6.50 -30.99 27.73
C LEU A 246 -7.73 -31.15 26.84
N THR A 247 -8.91 -30.92 27.41
CA THR A 247 -10.14 -30.79 26.64
C THR A 247 -10.00 -29.55 25.76
N PRO A 248 -10.28 -29.63 24.45
CA PRO A 248 -10.23 -28.46 23.59
C PRO A 248 -11.19 -27.42 24.14
N LEU A 249 -10.70 -26.19 24.36
CA LEU A 249 -11.55 -25.08 24.72
C LEU A 249 -12.54 -24.83 23.56
N PRO A 250 -13.79 -24.48 23.86
CA PRO A 250 -14.75 -24.10 22.83
C PRO A 250 -14.21 -22.89 22.05
N ALA A 251 -14.55 -22.83 20.76
CA ALA A 251 -14.18 -21.70 19.91
C ALA A 251 -14.80 -20.41 20.48
N GLU A 252 -13.96 -19.40 20.75
CA GLU A 252 -14.39 -18.01 20.88
C GLU A 252 -14.58 -17.40 19.48
#